data_AF-A0A151YYV7-F1
#
_entry.id   AF-A0A151YYV7-F1
#
_cell.length_a   1.000
_cell.length_b   1.000
_cell.length_c   1.000
_cell.angle_alpha   90.00
_cell.angle_beta   90.00
_cell.angle_gamma   90.00
#
_symmetry.space_group_name_H-M   'P 1'
#
loop_
_entity.id
_entity.type
_entity.pdbx_description
1 polymer ?
#
loop_
_entity_poly.entity_id
_entity_poly.type
_entity_poly.pdbx_seq_one_letter_code
_entity_poly.pdbx_strand_id
1 'polypeptide(L)' 'MSFRDWFTYLLERFIWYLETPRTERKKLKQSRKEPWSVRWFGLIPFSMKMTIDKQRSRLRGKQSGK' A
#
# COMPACT_ATOMS: atom_id res chain seq x y z
N MET A 1 10.66 -28.78 38.06
CA MET A 1 9.82 -28.49 36.87
C MET A 1 9.17 -29.78 36.44
N SER A 2 7.85 -29.87 36.56
CA SER A 2 7.09 -31.09 36.34
C SER A 2 6.67 -31.21 34.88
N PHE A 3 6.48 -32.43 34.38
CA PHE A 3 5.93 -32.72 33.05
C PHE A 3 4.59 -32.00 32.80
N ARG A 4 3.82 -31.77 33.87
CA ARG A 4 2.55 -31.05 33.85
C ARG A 4 2.71 -29.58 33.42
N ASP A 5 3.79 -28.94 33.86
CA ASP A 5 4.08 -27.54 33.52
C ASP A 5 4.42 -27.42 32.03
N TRP A 6 5.18 -28.39 31.50
CA TRP A 6 5.52 -28.46 30.08
C TRP A 6 4.31 -28.72 29.18
N PHE A 7 3.43 -29.65 29.58
CA PHE A 7 2.20 -29.94 28.84
C PHE A 7 1.27 -28.72 28.79
N THR A 8 1.15 -28.00 29.90
CA THR A 8 0.34 -26.79 30.00
C THR A 8 0.87 -25.71 29.06
N TYR A 9 2.19 -25.47 29.08
CA TYR A 9 2.85 -24.52 28.17
C TYR A 9 2.67 -24.90 26.69
N LEU A 10 2.81 -26.18 26.36
CA LEU A 10 2.64 -26.67 25.00
C LEU A 10 1.20 -26.45 24.50
N LEU A 11 0.21 -26.73 25.34
CA LEU A 11 -1.19 -26.51 25.03
C LEU A 11 -1.52 -25.03 24.85
N GLU A 12 -1.04 -24.15 25.72
CA GLU A 12 -1.22 -22.69 25.57
C GLU A 12 -0.66 -22.20 24.23
N ARG A 13 0.54 -22.67 23.86
CA ARG A 13 1.15 -22.33 22.57
C ARG A 13 0.34 -22.88 21.40
N PHE A 14 -0.17 -24.11 21.51
CA PHE A 14 -0.97 -24.76 20.47
C PHE A 14 -2.32 -24.08 20.27
N ILE A 15 -3.01 -23.72 21.37
CA ILE A 15 -4.24 -22.94 21.36
C ILE A 15 -3.99 -21.60 20.68
N TRP A 16 -2.92 -20.88 21.01
CA TRP A 16 -2.58 -19.61 20.36
C TRP A 16 -2.44 -19.74 18.82
N TYR A 17 -1.87 -20.85 18.34
CA TYR A 17 -1.74 -21.13 16.91
C TYR A 17 -3.05 -21.54 16.23
N LEU A 18 -3.93 -22.27 16.94
CA LEU A 18 -5.25 -22.64 16.45
C LEU A 18 -6.20 -21.44 16.42
N GLU A 19 -6.14 -20.61 17.46
CA GLU A 19 -6.95 -19.39 17.62
C GLU A 19 -6.55 -18.31 16.62
N THR A 20 -5.27 -18.26 16.20
CA THR A 20 -4.80 -17.33 15.16
C THR A 20 -5.30 -17.78 13.80
N PRO A 21 -6.44 -17.26 13.31
CA PRO A 21 -7.06 -17.82 12.13
C PRO A 21 -6.27 -17.31 10.92
N ARG A 22 -6.28 -18.07 9.82
CA ARG A 22 -5.67 -17.70 8.53
C ARG A 22 -6.08 -16.31 8.00
N THR A 23 -7.09 -15.68 8.62
CA THR A 23 -7.60 -14.33 8.37
C THR A 23 -6.60 -13.23 8.73
N GLU A 24 -5.89 -13.32 9.85
CA GLU A 24 -4.92 -12.29 10.27
C GLU A 24 -3.73 -12.21 9.32
N ARG A 25 -3.27 -13.36 8.80
CA ARG A 25 -2.23 -13.41 7.75
C ARG A 25 -2.67 -12.72 6.46
N LYS A 26 -3.96 -12.81 6.10
CA LYS A 26 -4.51 -12.11 4.93
C LYS A 26 -4.65 -10.61 5.19
N LYS A 27 -5.07 -10.20 6.39
CA LYS A 27 -5.21 -8.79 6.79
C LYS A 27 -3.86 -8.07 6.81
N LEU A 28 -2.81 -8.66 7.40
CA LEU A 28 -1.44 -8.12 7.38
C LEU A 28 -0.86 -7.97 5.97
N LYS A 29 -1.19 -8.92 5.08
CA LYS A 29 -0.77 -8.85 3.67
C LYS A 29 -1.57 -7.81 2.88
N GLN A 30 -2.80 -7.52 3.28
CA GLN A 30 -3.66 -6.53 2.65
C GLN A 30 -3.39 -5.11 3.15
N SER A 31 -3.06 -4.93 4.44
CA SER A 31 -2.67 -3.65 5.01
C SER A 31 -1.30 -3.17 4.54
N ARG A 32 -0.38 -4.09 4.22
CA ARG A 32 0.92 -3.77 3.61
C ARG A 32 0.85 -3.46 2.11
N LYS A 33 -0.29 -3.69 1.45
CA LYS A 33 -0.48 -3.29 0.06
C LYS A 33 -0.93 -1.84 0.05
N GLU A 34 0.03 -0.92 0.03
CA GLU A 34 -0.28 0.47 -0.28
C GLU A 34 -1.05 0.54 -1.61
N PRO A 35 -2.17 1.28 -1.68
CA PRO A 35 -2.90 1.41 -2.93
C PRO A 35 -1.99 2.05 -3.97
N TRP A 36 -1.92 1.48 -5.18
CA TRP A 36 -1.12 2.01 -6.28
C TRP A 36 -1.40 3.49 -6.54
N SER A 37 -2.64 3.92 -6.33
CA SER A 37 -3.06 5.32 -6.41
C SER A 37 -2.27 6.25 -5.48
N VAL A 38 -1.90 5.81 -4.26
CA VAL A 38 -1.12 6.62 -3.31
C VAL A 38 0.31 6.80 -3.79
N ARG A 39 0.89 5.78 -4.43
CA ARG A 39 2.25 5.82 -5.01
C ARG A 39 2.39 6.81 -6.17
N TRP A 40 1.29 7.08 -6.89
CA TRP A 40 1.27 8.00 -8.04
C TRP A 40 0.50 9.30 -7.77
N PHE A 41 -0.05 9.46 -6.56
CA PHE A 41 -0.66 10.70 -6.12
C PHE A 41 0.42 11.77 -6.00
N GLY A 42 0.42 12.72 -6.93
CA GLY A 42 1.49 13.72 -7.07
C GLY A 42 2.14 13.68 -8.45
N LEU A 43 2.60 12.50 -8.90
CA LEU A 43 3.23 12.38 -10.22
C LEU A 43 2.21 12.55 -11.36
N ILE A 44 1.01 11.96 -11.24
CA ILE A 44 -0.06 12.09 -12.25
C ILE A 44 -0.47 13.56 -12.50
N PRO A 45 -0.90 14.33 -11.47
CA PRO A 45 -1.27 15.73 -11.67
C PRO A 45 -0.08 16.60 -12.09
N PHE A 46 1.15 16.26 -11.68
CA PHE A 46 2.36 16.96 -12.09
C PHE A 46 2.68 16.77 -13.58
N SER A 47 2.72 15.53 -14.06
CA SER A 47 2.92 15.24 -15.49
C SER A 47 1.79 15.81 -16.36
N MET A 48 0.55 15.81 -15.86
CA MET A 48 -0.57 16.44 -16.54
C MET A 48 -0.41 17.96 -16.63
N LYS A 49 -0.01 18.65 -15.55
CA LYS A 49 0.27 20.09 -15.60
C LYS A 49 1.39 20.43 -16.59
N MET A 50 2.47 19.65 -16.61
CA MET A 50 3.60 19.88 -17.50
C MET A 50 3.23 19.74 -18.98
N THR A 51 2.38 18.77 -19.33
CA THR A 51 1.90 18.59 -20.71
C THR A 51 0.90 19.67 -21.13
N ILE A 52 0.01 20.10 -20.23
CA ILE A 52 -0.93 21.20 -20.49
C ILE A 52 -0.18 22.51 -20.68
N ASP A 53 0.81 22.81 -19.84
CA ASP A 53 1.58 24.05 -19.92
C ASP A 53 2.42 24.11 -21.21
N LYS A 54 3.01 22.98 -21.61
CA LYS A 54 3.68 22.83 -22.91
C LYS A 54 2.73 23.01 -24.10
N GLN A 55 1.48 22.57 -23.99
CA GLN A 55 0.48 22.80 -25.04
C GLN A 55 0.03 24.26 -25.09
N ARG A 56 -0.17 24.90 -23.93
CA ARG A 56 -0.52 26.33 -23.84
C ARG A 56 0.56 27.24 -24.39
N SER A 57 1.84 26.97 -24.11
CA SER A 57 2.96 27.75 -24.65
C SER A 57 3.08 27.60 -26.16
N ARG A 58 2.84 26.41 -26.71
CA ARG A 58 2.77 26.18 -28.17
C ARG A 58 1.62 26.94 -28.84
N LEU A 59 0.46 27.03 -28.18
CA LEU A 59 -0.69 27.77 -28.69
C LEU A 59 -0.50 29.29 -28.58
N ARG A 60 0.12 29.81 -27.51
CA ARG A 60 0.47 31.25 -27.40
C ARG A 60 1.56 31.67 -28.38
N GLY A 61 2.58 30.84 -28.58
CA GLY A 61 3.67 31.13 -29.54
C GLY A 61 3.20 31.24 -30.99
N LYS A 62 2.05 30.63 -31.33
CA LYS A 62 1.46 30.70 -32.68
C LYS A 62 0.63 31.98 -32.93
N GLN A 63 0.36 32.79 -31.91
CA GLN A 63 -0.39 34.04 -32.02
C GLN A 63 0.48 35.30 -32.15
N SER A 64 1.80 35.20 -31.94
CA SER A 64 2.75 36.33 -32.06
C SER A 64 3.53 36.32 -33.38
N GLY A 65 2.94 35.75 -34.44
CA GLY A 65 3.52 35.63 -35.77
C GLY A 65 2.51 35.99 -36.86
N LYS A 66 1.76 37.07 -36.64
CA LYS A 66 1.01 37.81 -37.66
C LYS A 66 1.38 39.27 -37.55
#